data_AF-A0A0D2I3Z1-F1
#
_entry.id   AF-A0A0D2I3Z1-F1
#
_cell.length_a   1.000
_cell.length_b   1.000
_cell.length_c   1.000
_cell.angle_alpha   90.00
_cell.angle_beta   90.00
_cell.angle_gamma   90.00
#
_symmetry.space_group_name_H-M   'P 1'
#
loop_
_entity.id
_entity.type
_entity.pdbx_description
1 polymer ?
#
loop_
_entity_poly.entity_id
_entity_poly.type
_entity_poly.pdbx_seq_one_letter_code
_entity_poly.pdbx_strand_id
1 'polypeptide(L)'
;MSGAATSDTPIPQLTVIKVRMVAHTIMGAVVPGAQLSQDPWSIYLLTPGGGSVRLNMEWVLGTVEDKGTFTVKRHLYAHSNSEVRVFEYDVLPNTKVETFLQIVREKKRHNYKMTPTGVGCRFSVLTVLQDWTQAGLITTTNAVHHITFVIGFNYSKGQTPIKLDIKEGEWL
;
A
#
# COMPACT_ATOMS: atom_id res chain seq x y z
N MET A 1 -9.97 -7.50 -27.94
CA MET A 1 -11.21 -6.85 -27.49
C MET A 1 -11.01 -6.47 -26.03
N SER A 2 -10.85 -5.19 -25.74
CA SER A 2 -10.61 -4.66 -24.39
C SER A 2 -11.96 -4.33 -23.76
N GLY A 3 -12.38 -5.12 -22.77
CA GLY A 3 -13.55 -4.83 -21.95
C GLY A 3 -13.16 -3.80 -20.90
N ALA A 4 -13.43 -2.52 -21.16
CA ALA A 4 -13.27 -1.48 -20.15
C ALA A 4 -14.29 -1.74 -19.01
N ALA A 5 -13.80 -1.86 -17.78
CA ALA A 5 -14.66 -1.95 -16.61
C ALA A 5 -15.52 -0.69 -16.50
N THR A 6 -16.84 -0.83 -16.54
CA THR A 6 -17.78 0.26 -16.32
C THR A 6 -17.71 0.76 -14.87
N SER A 7 -18.15 2.00 -14.61
CA SER A 7 -18.16 2.60 -13.26
C SER A 7 -18.87 1.74 -12.21
N ASP A 8 -19.76 0.84 -12.65
CA ASP A 8 -20.63 0.06 -11.78
C ASP A 8 -20.04 -1.31 -11.40
N THR A 9 -18.88 -1.67 -11.95
CA THR A 9 -18.22 -2.94 -11.59
C THR A 9 -17.84 -2.92 -10.10
N PRO A 10 -18.30 -3.88 -9.28
CA PRO A 10 -17.93 -3.95 -7.87
C PRO A 10 -16.42 -4.09 -7.69
N ILE A 11 -15.86 -3.44 -6.66
CA ILE A 11 -14.41 -3.46 -6.36
C ILE A 11 -13.79 -4.86 -6.47
N PRO A 12 -14.37 -5.92 -5.85
CA PRO A 12 -13.80 -7.27 -5.90
C PRO A 12 -13.62 -7.84 -7.31
N GLN A 13 -14.48 -7.43 -8.26
CA GLN A 13 -14.51 -7.98 -9.62
C GLN A 13 -13.59 -7.26 -10.60
N LEU A 14 -12.97 -6.15 -10.19
CA LEU A 14 -12.05 -5.41 -11.02
C LEU A 14 -10.79 -6.24 -11.29
N THR A 15 -10.40 -6.33 -12.57
CA THR A 15 -9.12 -6.91 -12.97
C THR A 15 -7.97 -5.99 -12.58
N VAL A 16 -6.90 -6.57 -12.08
CA VAL A 16 -5.65 -5.88 -11.73
C VAL A 16 -4.63 -6.11 -12.82
N ILE A 17 -3.97 -5.04 -13.27
CA ILE A 17 -2.90 -5.10 -14.28
C ILE A 17 -1.51 -4.87 -13.69
N LYS A 18 -1.42 -4.15 -12.58
CA LYS A 18 -0.19 -3.89 -11.82
C LYS A 18 -0.51 -3.64 -10.37
N VAL A 19 0.43 -3.97 -9.50
CA VAL A 19 0.46 -3.52 -8.11
C VAL A 19 1.43 -2.36 -8.01
N ARG A 20 0.99 -1.23 -7.45
CA ARG A 20 1.80 -0.04 -7.25
C ARG A 20 1.91 0.25 -5.75
N MET A 21 3.12 0.39 -5.27
CA MET A 21 3.41 0.89 -3.93
C MET A 21 3.81 2.34 -4.01
N VAL A 22 3.30 3.13 -3.07
CA VAL A 22 3.45 4.58 -3.13
C VAL A 22 3.92 5.11 -1.79
N ALA A 23 5.00 5.89 -1.82
CA ALA A 23 5.38 6.77 -0.72
C ALA A 23 4.72 8.13 -0.93
N HIS A 24 3.97 8.58 0.06
CA HIS A 24 3.21 9.83 0.01
C HIS A 24 3.92 10.96 0.78
N THR A 25 3.76 12.20 0.31
CA THR A 25 4.11 13.38 1.11
C THR A 25 3.18 13.48 2.30
N ILE A 26 3.69 13.93 3.44
CA ILE A 26 2.81 14.38 4.51
C ILE A 26 2.21 15.73 4.13
N MET A 27 0.90 15.75 3.90
CA MET A 27 0.14 16.99 3.87
C MET A 27 -0.30 17.31 5.30
N GLY A 28 0.46 18.16 5.97
CA GLY A 28 0.20 18.60 7.36
C GLY A 28 1.41 19.32 7.93
N ALA A 29 1.17 20.34 8.77
CA ALA A 29 2.24 21.14 9.37
C ALA A 29 3.20 20.22 10.16
N VAL A 30 4.47 20.19 9.76
CA VAL A 30 5.55 19.66 10.59
C VAL A 30 5.62 20.58 11.82
N VAL A 31 5.02 20.16 12.92
CA VAL A 31 5.12 20.90 14.17
C VAL A 31 6.58 20.86 14.61
N PRO A 32 7.22 22.01 14.94
CA PRO A 32 8.59 21.99 15.45
C PRO A 32 8.70 21.06 16.67
N GLY A 33 9.56 20.05 16.60
CA GLY A 33 9.71 19.01 17.65
C GLY A 33 8.87 17.75 17.44
N ALA A 34 8.00 17.69 16.42
CA ALA A 34 7.35 16.45 16.03
C ALA A 34 8.36 15.50 15.37
N GLN A 35 8.28 14.22 15.73
CA GLN A 35 9.04 13.14 15.12
C GLN A 35 8.92 13.25 13.59
N LEU A 36 10.06 13.20 12.87
CA LEU A 36 10.12 13.18 11.40
C LEU A 36 8.99 12.28 10.89
N SER A 37 7.99 12.90 10.29
CA SER A 37 6.81 12.19 9.87
C SER A 37 7.26 11.20 8.79
N GLN A 38 7.10 9.92 9.09
CA GLN A 38 7.49 8.84 8.19
C GLN A 38 6.44 8.83 7.08
N ASP A 39 6.85 9.06 5.82
CA ASP A 39 5.93 9.08 4.68
C ASP A 39 4.92 7.95 4.79
N PRO A 40 3.61 8.22 4.70
CA PRO A 40 2.64 7.15 4.66
C PRO A 40 2.83 6.33 3.40
N TRP A 41 2.85 5.00 3.55
CA TRP A 41 2.91 4.06 2.45
C TRP A 41 1.54 3.45 2.20
N SER A 42 1.18 3.32 0.92
CA SER A 42 -0.06 2.70 0.50
C SER A 42 0.17 1.78 -0.69
N ILE A 43 -0.78 0.87 -0.90
CA ILE A 43 -0.80 -0.02 -2.05
C ILE A 43 -1.95 0.38 -2.96
N TYR A 44 -1.71 0.38 -4.27
CA TYR A 44 -2.69 0.63 -5.31
C TYR A 44 -2.71 -0.56 -6.25
N LEU A 45 -3.89 -1.14 -6.46
CA LEU A 45 -4.13 -2.15 -7.49
C LEU A 45 -4.63 -1.42 -8.74
N LEU A 46 -3.81 -1.35 -9.79
CA LEU A 46 -4.14 -0.62 -11.01
C LEU A 46 -5.07 -1.44 -11.90
N THR A 47 -6.01 -0.77 -12.55
CA THR A 47 -7.03 -1.42 -13.41
C THR A 47 -6.85 -1.00 -14.88
N PRO A 48 -7.30 -1.82 -15.87
CA PRO A 48 -7.15 -1.53 -17.30
C PRO A 48 -7.75 -0.19 -17.80
N GLY A 49 -8.62 0.45 -17.02
CA GLY A 49 -9.27 1.72 -17.38
C GLY A 49 -8.63 2.97 -16.77
N GLY A 50 -7.40 2.87 -16.24
CA GLY A 50 -6.71 4.00 -15.60
C GLY A 50 -7.20 4.35 -14.19
N GLY A 51 -8.12 3.56 -13.63
CA GLY A 51 -8.51 3.63 -12.21
C GLY A 51 -7.62 2.76 -11.32
N SER A 52 -7.81 2.87 -10.02
CA SER A 52 -7.08 2.08 -9.02
C SER A 52 -7.94 1.70 -7.83
N VAL A 53 -7.52 0.67 -7.09
CA VAL A 53 -8.06 0.33 -5.77
C VAL A 53 -6.94 0.50 -4.75
N ARG A 54 -7.10 1.49 -3.86
CA ARG A 54 -6.15 1.75 -2.79
C ARG A 54 -6.45 0.83 -1.60
N LEU A 55 -5.43 0.11 -1.17
CA LEU A 55 -5.37 -0.57 0.11
C LEU A 55 -4.48 0.25 1.02
N ASN A 56 -5.03 0.65 2.17
CA ASN A 56 -4.31 1.46 3.13
C ASN A 56 -4.55 0.95 4.54
N MET A 57 -3.53 1.00 5.38
CA MET A 57 -3.69 0.84 6.81
C MET A 57 -3.60 2.24 7.42
N GLU A 58 -4.66 2.68 8.07
CA GLU A 58 -4.77 4.02 8.66
C GLU A 58 -4.74 3.89 10.18
N TRP A 59 -3.91 4.71 10.83
CA TRP A 59 -4.01 4.88 12.28
C TRP A 59 -5.12 5.88 12.57
N VAL A 60 -6.09 5.49 13.39
CA VAL A 60 -7.22 6.33 13.78
C VAL A 60 -7.14 6.55 15.28
N LEU A 61 -6.91 7.79 15.69
CA LEU A 61 -6.90 8.15 17.11
C LEU A 61 -8.26 7.80 17.75
N GLY A 62 -8.24 7.05 18.86
CA GLY A 62 -9.45 6.69 19.60
C GLY A 62 -10.08 5.35 19.22
N THR A 63 -9.50 4.57 18.30
CA THR A 63 -9.86 3.15 18.17
C THR A 63 -9.25 2.34 19.31
N VAL A 64 -10.04 1.41 19.87
CA VAL A 64 -9.61 0.49 20.94
C VAL A 64 -8.28 -0.18 20.56
N GLU A 65 -7.28 -0.10 21.45
CA GLU A 65 -5.99 -0.79 21.36
C GLU A 65 -5.04 -0.41 20.21
N ASP A 66 -5.07 0.82 19.68
CA ASP A 66 -4.16 1.28 18.60
C ASP A 66 -4.25 0.43 17.31
N LYS A 67 -5.37 -0.28 17.12
CA LYS A 67 -5.57 -1.12 15.93
C LYS A 67 -5.59 -0.26 14.66
N GLY A 68 -4.78 -0.65 13.68
CA GLY A 68 -4.84 -0.04 12.35
C GLY A 68 -6.18 -0.35 11.69
N THR A 69 -6.77 0.63 11.03
CA THR A 69 -7.97 0.43 10.21
C THR A 69 -7.54 0.10 8.78
N PHE A 70 -7.76 -1.14 8.36
CA PHE A 70 -7.56 -1.52 6.97
C PHE A 70 -8.71 -1.00 6.11
N THR A 71 -8.38 -0.19 5.11
CA THR A 71 -9.35 0.42 4.20
C THR A 71 -9.10 -0.02 2.76
N VAL A 72 -10.19 -0.21 2.02
CA VAL A 72 -10.20 -0.54 0.60
C VAL A 72 -11.07 0.49 -0.11
N LYS A 73 -10.47 1.32 -0.97
CA LYS A 73 -11.17 2.44 -1.64
C LYS A 73 -10.89 2.41 -3.13
N ARG A 74 -11.93 2.59 -3.96
CA ARG A 74 -11.78 2.74 -5.41
C ARG A 74 -11.51 4.20 -5.75
N HIS A 75 -10.62 4.41 -6.69
CA HIS A 75 -10.33 5.71 -7.28
C HIS A 75 -10.44 5.62 -8.81
N LEU A 76 -10.96 6.68 -9.42
CA LEU A 76 -11.03 6.83 -10.88
C LEU A 76 -9.70 7.31 -11.49
N TYR A 77 -8.68 7.49 -10.66
CA TYR A 77 -7.34 7.88 -11.06
C TYR A 77 -6.34 6.78 -10.71
N ALA A 78 -5.25 6.71 -11.47
CA ALA A 78 -4.10 5.87 -11.15
C ALA A 78 -3.18 6.56 -10.14
N HIS A 79 -3.04 7.89 -10.23
CA HIS A 79 -2.06 8.68 -9.47
C HIS A 79 -2.72 9.60 -8.44
N SER A 80 -2.21 9.62 -7.20
CA SER A 80 -2.59 10.61 -6.20
C SER A 80 -1.76 11.91 -6.34
N ASN A 81 -2.28 13.04 -5.88
CA ASN A 81 -1.51 14.31 -5.86
C ASN A 81 -0.40 14.33 -4.80
N SER A 82 -0.49 13.41 -3.83
CA SER A 82 0.47 13.26 -2.74
C SER A 82 1.60 12.27 -3.04
N GLU A 83 1.65 11.67 -4.22
CA GLU A 83 2.73 10.74 -4.59
C GLU A 83 4.08 11.47 -4.63
N VAL A 84 5.08 10.90 -3.95
CA VAL A 84 6.49 11.31 -4.07
C VAL A 84 7.28 10.32 -4.88
N ARG A 85 7.05 9.03 -4.59
CA ARG A 85 7.66 7.91 -5.29
C ARG A 85 6.67 6.79 -5.47
N VAL A 86 6.80 6.13 -6.61
CA VAL A 86 5.98 5.01 -7.03
C VAL A 86 6.89 3.83 -7.38
N PHE A 87 6.48 2.63 -7.00
CA PHE A 87 7.16 1.39 -7.31
C PHE A 87 6.11 0.42 -7.83
N GLU A 88 6.26 -0.01 -9.08
CA GLU A 88 5.27 -0.85 -9.75
C GLU A 88 5.79 -2.26 -9.98
N TYR A 89 4.88 -3.21 -9.86
CA TYR A 89 5.12 -4.63 -10.05
C TYR A 89 4.03 -5.24 -10.92
N ASP A 90 4.45 -6.08 -11.84
CA ASP A 90 3.57 -6.86 -12.71
C ASP A 90 2.90 -7.97 -11.91
N VAL A 91 1.65 -8.24 -12.30
CA VAL A 91 0.81 -9.24 -11.65
C VAL A 91 0.48 -10.37 -12.62
N LEU A 92 0.03 -11.49 -12.06
CA LEU A 92 -0.47 -12.61 -12.83
C LEU A 92 -1.68 -12.15 -13.69
N PRO A 93 -1.71 -12.44 -15.00
CA PRO A 93 -2.81 -12.02 -15.87
C PRO A 93 -4.18 -12.50 -15.39
N ASN A 94 -5.21 -11.71 -15.66
CA ASN A 94 -6.61 -11.99 -15.28
C ASN A 94 -6.87 -12.09 -13.77
N THR A 95 -5.92 -11.68 -12.93
CA THR A 95 -6.12 -11.62 -11.48
C THR A 95 -7.10 -10.50 -11.11
N LYS A 96 -8.00 -10.78 -10.17
CA LYS A 96 -8.98 -9.81 -9.67
C LYS A 96 -8.57 -9.23 -8.33
N VAL A 97 -9.09 -8.06 -7.99
CA VAL A 97 -8.90 -7.44 -6.67
C VAL A 97 -9.28 -8.39 -5.54
N GLU A 98 -10.35 -9.17 -5.70
CA GLU A 98 -10.78 -10.14 -4.69
C GLU A 98 -9.69 -11.15 -4.32
N THR A 99 -8.90 -11.62 -5.28
CA THR A 99 -7.81 -12.59 -5.03
C THR A 99 -6.75 -11.99 -4.10
N PHE A 100 -6.42 -10.70 -4.28
CA PHE A 100 -5.50 -9.99 -3.39
C PHE A 100 -6.09 -9.80 -1.99
N LEU A 101 -7.37 -9.42 -1.90
CA LEU A 101 -8.08 -9.21 -0.64
C LEU A 101 -8.28 -10.52 0.14
N GLN A 102 -8.47 -11.63 -0.56
CA GLN A 102 -8.60 -12.95 0.06
C GLN A 102 -7.34 -13.31 0.84
N ILE A 103 -6.15 -13.14 0.26
CA ILE A 103 -4.88 -13.40 0.96
C ILE A 103 -4.74 -12.51 2.20
N VAL A 104 -5.10 -11.23 2.08
CA VAL A 104 -5.09 -10.28 3.21
C VAL A 104 -6.02 -10.74 4.34
N ARG A 105 -7.19 -11.32 4.01
CA ARG A 105 -8.14 -11.84 4.99
C ARG A 105 -7.66 -13.15 5.61
N GLU A 106 -7.26 -14.11 4.79
CA GLU A 106 -6.78 -15.44 5.23
C GLU A 106 -5.56 -15.35 6.15
N LYS A 107 -4.61 -14.48 5.82
CA LYS A 107 -3.43 -14.21 6.65
C LYS A 107 -3.66 -13.16 7.73
N LYS A 108 -4.92 -12.74 7.95
CA LYS A 108 -5.33 -11.74 8.95
C LYS A 108 -4.58 -10.40 8.89
N ARG A 109 -4.06 -10.01 7.72
CA ARG A 109 -3.31 -8.76 7.55
C ARG A 109 -4.16 -7.50 7.75
N HIS A 110 -5.48 -7.63 7.68
CA HIS A 110 -6.43 -6.58 8.04
C HIS A 110 -6.47 -6.28 9.55
N ASN A 111 -5.92 -7.14 10.41
CA ASN A 111 -5.86 -6.97 11.86
C ASN A 111 -4.52 -6.40 12.35
N TYR A 112 -3.74 -5.76 11.48
CA TYR A 112 -2.47 -5.16 11.88
C TYR A 112 -2.66 -4.05 12.92
N LYS A 113 -1.93 -4.16 14.02
CA LYS A 113 -1.80 -3.13 15.04
C LYS A 113 -0.56 -2.30 14.74
N MET A 114 -0.76 -1.01 14.49
CA MET A 114 0.37 -0.09 14.29
C MET A 114 1.09 0.17 15.62
N THR A 115 2.33 0.66 15.56
CA THR A 115 2.99 1.14 16.78
C THR A 115 2.20 2.29 17.41
N PRO A 116 2.33 2.54 18.74
CA PRO A 116 1.65 3.66 19.41
C PRO A 116 1.95 5.05 18.80
N THR A 117 3.05 5.17 18.05
CA THR A 117 3.43 6.39 17.31
C THR A 117 2.81 6.50 15.92
N GLY A 118 1.89 5.61 15.52
CA GLY A 118 1.28 5.60 14.19
C GLY A 118 2.23 5.17 13.07
N VAL A 119 3.38 4.57 13.43
CA VAL A 119 4.39 4.06 12.50
C VAL A 119 4.18 2.56 12.31
N GLY A 120 4.35 2.05 11.09
CA GLY A 120 4.18 0.63 10.76
C GLY A 120 3.60 0.37 9.38
N CYS A 121 3.12 1.41 8.69
CA CYS A 121 2.60 1.31 7.32
C CYS A 121 3.62 0.69 6.35
N ARG A 122 4.91 1.02 6.48
CA ARG A 122 6.01 0.41 5.72
C ARG A 122 6.07 -1.10 5.88
N PHE A 123 6.07 -1.56 7.13
CA PHE A 123 6.11 -2.98 7.44
C PHE A 123 4.86 -3.70 6.92
N SER A 124 3.67 -3.13 7.14
CA SER A 124 2.42 -3.66 6.61
C SER A 124 2.44 -3.82 5.09
N VAL A 125 2.90 -2.80 4.36
CA VAL A 125 3.02 -2.82 2.89
C VAL A 125 4.02 -3.87 2.42
N LEU A 126 5.19 -3.97 3.08
CA LEU A 126 6.20 -4.98 2.80
C LEU A 126 5.65 -6.39 2.98
N THR A 127 5.01 -6.67 4.11
CA THR A 127 4.45 -8.00 4.42
C THR A 127 3.36 -8.39 3.43
N VAL A 128 2.47 -7.47 3.06
CA VAL A 128 1.40 -7.76 2.09
C VAL A 128 1.97 -8.14 0.72
N LEU A 129 3.03 -7.47 0.24
CA LEU A 129 3.67 -7.86 -1.02
C LEU A 129 4.41 -9.18 -0.93
N GLN A 130 5.07 -9.46 0.19
CA GLN A 130 5.68 -10.76 0.43
C GLN A 130 4.63 -11.87 0.34
N ASP A 131 3.47 -11.68 0.97
CA ASP A 131 2.37 -12.64 0.95
C ASP A 131 1.83 -12.85 -0.48
N TRP A 132 1.64 -11.78 -1.25
CA TRP A 132 1.19 -11.89 -2.64
C TRP A 132 2.24 -12.49 -3.58
N THR A 133 3.52 -12.24 -3.33
CA THR A 133 4.63 -12.84 -4.09
C THR A 133 4.70 -14.35 -3.81
N GLN A 134 4.58 -14.75 -2.54
CA GLN A 134 4.54 -16.17 -2.16
C GLN A 134 3.34 -16.91 -2.74
N ALA A 135 2.19 -16.22 -2.88
CA ALA A 135 1.00 -16.77 -3.53
C ALA A 135 1.07 -16.79 -5.06
N GLY A 136 2.17 -16.32 -5.67
CA GLY A 136 2.35 -16.28 -7.12
C GLY A 136 1.54 -15.21 -7.84
N LEU A 137 0.98 -14.22 -7.14
CA LEU A 137 0.23 -13.13 -7.75
C LEU A 137 1.13 -12.05 -8.37
N ILE A 138 2.36 -11.92 -7.89
CA ILE A 138 3.35 -10.97 -8.39
C ILE A 138 4.33 -11.72 -9.30
N THR A 139 4.43 -11.29 -10.56
CA THR A 139 5.27 -11.94 -11.57
C THR A 139 6.61 -11.24 -11.77
N THR A 140 6.75 -10.00 -11.30
CA THR A 140 8.04 -9.28 -11.32
C THR A 140 9.08 -10.01 -10.47
N THR A 141 10.16 -10.44 -11.10
CA THR A 141 11.32 -11.04 -10.43
C THR A 141 11.94 -10.05 -9.45
N ASN A 142 12.35 -10.53 -8.27
CA ASN A 142 12.98 -9.72 -7.22
C ASN A 142 12.11 -8.59 -6.64
N ALA A 143 10.79 -8.58 -6.85
CA ALA A 143 9.89 -7.55 -6.32
C ALA A 143 10.07 -7.32 -4.80
N VAL A 144 10.13 -8.41 -4.03
CA VAL A 144 10.35 -8.36 -2.58
C VAL A 144 11.72 -7.78 -2.22
N HIS A 145 12.79 -8.22 -2.89
CA HIS A 145 14.13 -7.72 -2.62
C HIS A 145 14.24 -6.22 -2.92
N HIS A 146 13.68 -5.79 -4.05
CA HIS A 146 13.63 -4.39 -4.44
C HIS A 146 12.87 -3.55 -3.42
N ILE A 147 11.65 -3.95 -3.05
CA ILE A 147 10.87 -3.16 -2.09
C ILE A 147 11.53 -3.09 -0.72
N THR A 148 12.10 -4.21 -0.23
CA THR A 148 12.81 -4.24 1.06
C THR A 148 13.93 -3.20 1.10
N PHE A 149 14.63 -3.01 -0.02
CA PHE A 149 15.66 -1.98 -0.13
C PHE A 149 15.07 -0.57 -0.11
N VAL A 150 14.07 -0.28 -0.93
CA VAL A 150 13.57 1.10 -1.12
C VAL A 150 12.62 1.57 -0.02
N ILE A 151 11.98 0.67 0.73
CA ILE A 151 10.95 1.03 1.71
C ILE A 151 11.54 1.61 3.01
N GLY A 152 12.82 1.34 3.28
CA GLY A 152 13.59 1.93 4.37
C GLY A 152 13.98 3.39 4.15
N PHE A 153 13.50 4.04 3.09
CA PHE A 153 13.81 5.45 2.82
C PHE A 153 12.57 6.35 3.02
N ASN A 154 12.82 7.55 3.51
CA ASN A 154 11.92 8.69 3.45
C ASN A 154 12.20 9.47 2.17
N TYR A 155 11.15 9.76 1.41
CA TYR A 155 11.18 10.43 0.12
C TYR A 155 10.52 11.79 0.24
N SER A 156 11.27 12.83 -0.12
CA SER A 156 10.74 14.18 -0.29
C SER A 156 10.97 14.68 -1.72
N LYS A 157 10.05 15.48 -2.25
CA LYS A 157 10.16 16.01 -3.61
C LYS A 157 11.42 16.89 -3.72
N GLY A 158 12.31 16.56 -4.66
CA GLY A 158 13.54 17.32 -4.90
C GLY A 158 14.64 17.13 -3.86
N GLN A 159 14.52 16.19 -2.93
CA GLN A 159 15.54 15.91 -1.91
C GLN A 159 16.11 14.49 -2.03
N THR A 160 17.32 14.31 -1.53
CA THR A 160 17.94 12.99 -1.39
C THR A 160 17.16 12.16 -0.37
N PRO A 161 16.80 10.90 -0.67
CA PRO A 161 16.08 10.07 0.28
C PRO A 161 16.88 9.82 1.56
N ILE A 162 16.21 9.89 2.71
CA ILE A 162 16.84 9.69 4.03
C ILE A 162 16.51 8.29 4.51
N LYS A 163 17.53 7.49 4.87
CA LYS A 163 17.31 6.16 5.42
C LYS A 163 16.69 6.26 6.82
N LEU A 164 15.65 5.47 7.07
CA LEU A 164 14.96 5.34 8.34
C LEU A 164 14.84 3.87 8.71
N ASP A 165 14.85 3.60 10.01
CA ASP A 165 14.54 2.26 10.51
C ASP A 165 13.06 1.95 10.29
N ILE A 166 12.80 0.75 9.75
CA ILE A 166 11.45 0.22 9.63
C ILE A 166 11.03 -0.23 11.02
N LYS A 167 10.01 0.41 11.58
CA LYS A 167 9.41 -0.04 12.83
C LYS A 167 8.32 -1.07 12.53
N GLU A 168 8.45 -2.22 13.16
CA GLU A 168 7.45 -3.27 13.09
C GLU A 168 6.30 -2.97 14.06
N GLY A 169 5.12 -3.43 13.68
CA GLY A 169 3.93 -3.42 14.52
C GLY A 169 3.55 -4.86 14.83
N GLU A 170 2.36 -5.08 15.38
CA GLU A 170 1.94 -6.40 15.82
C GLU A 170 0.81 -6.94 14.94
N TRP A 171 0.87 -8.23 14.60
CA TRP A 171 -0.22 -8.92 13.92
C TRP A 171 -1.12 -9.59 14.97
N LEU A 172 -2.42 -9.27 14.95
CA LEU A 172 -3.44 -9.85 15.84
C LEU A 172 -4.22 -11.01 15.17
#